data_AF-A0ABD7VFC2-F1
#
_entry.id   AF-A0ABD7VFC2-F1
#
_cell.length_a   1.000
_cell.length_b   1.000
_cell.length_c   1.000
_cell.angle_alpha   90.00
_cell.angle_beta   90.00
_cell.angle_gamma   90.00
#
_symmetry.space_group_name_H-M   'P 1'
#
loop_
_entity.id
_entity.type
_entity.pdbx_description
1 polymer ?
#
loop_
_entity_poly.entity_id
_entity_poly.type
_entity_poly.pdbx_seq_one_letter_code
_entity_poly.pdbx_strand_id
1 'polypeptide(L)'
;MLADGSKVAHVQSSNFISEMVDSFNVSGIQTGAGAKISIIVGRDLISVRQETLISDGAGFRSEVLPEDMILSRHIVANLSIPLENAKSLIQALQTAVSQVEAAEAMHARGR
;
A
#
# COMPACT_ATOMS: atom_id res chain seq x y z
N MET A 1 4.44 36.62 10.36
CA MET A 1 4.12 36.84 8.94
C MET A 1 4.68 35.66 8.16
N LEU A 2 3.92 35.14 7.20
CA LEU A 2 4.46 34.15 6.26
C LEU A 2 5.36 34.87 5.26
N ALA A 3 6.52 34.28 5.00
CA ALA A 3 7.49 34.75 4.01
C ALA A 3 7.59 33.74 2.87
N ASP A 4 8.12 34.18 1.73
CA ASP A 4 8.46 33.27 0.64
C ASP A 4 9.41 32.17 1.13
N GLY A 5 9.15 30.93 0.75
CA GLY A 5 9.85 29.74 1.27
C GLY A 5 9.40 29.25 2.64
N SER A 6 8.31 29.80 3.21
CA SER A 6 7.74 29.29 4.47
C SER A 6 7.28 27.84 4.31
N LYS A 7 7.58 27.00 5.31
CA LYS A 7 7.25 25.58 5.32
C LYS A 7 6.03 25.30 6.18
N VAL A 8 5.09 24.53 5.66
CA VAL A 8 3.89 24.06 6.37
C VAL A 8 4.03 22.57 6.59
N ALA A 9 4.22 22.15 7.85
CA ALA A 9 4.41 20.74 8.18
C ALA A 9 3.07 20.00 8.22
N HIS A 10 3.02 18.83 7.59
CA HIS A 10 1.88 17.91 7.70
C HIS A 10 2.14 16.97 8.85
N VAL A 11 1.18 16.88 9.76
CA VAL A 11 1.22 15.93 10.88
C VAL A 11 0.07 14.97 10.70
N GLN A 12 0.40 13.68 10.67
CA GLN A 12 -0.61 12.64 10.65
C GLN A 12 -1.39 12.66 11.97
N SER A 13 -2.72 12.57 11.89
CA SER A 13 -3.54 12.50 13.08
C SER A 13 -3.20 11.26 13.92
N SER A 14 -3.27 11.40 15.24
CA SER A 14 -2.98 10.32 16.19
C SER A 14 -3.95 9.14 16.09
N ASN A 15 -5.14 9.37 15.52
CA ASN A 15 -6.16 8.34 15.27
C ASN A 15 -6.23 7.88 13.80
N PHE A 16 -5.23 8.18 12.98
CA PHE A 16 -5.20 7.68 11.61
C PHE A 16 -5.04 6.15 11.62
N ILE A 17 -6.01 5.46 11.02
CA ILE A 17 -6.03 4.02 10.86
C ILE A 17 -5.99 3.71 9.36
N SER A 18 -5.10 2.80 8.97
CA SER A 18 -4.90 2.38 7.58
C SER A 18 -4.97 0.86 7.50
N GLU A 19 -6.14 0.33 7.12
CA GLU A 19 -6.45 -1.12 7.15
C GLU A 19 -6.40 -1.79 5.77
N MET A 20 -5.57 -1.29 4.85
CA MET A 20 -5.48 -1.85 3.50
C MET A 20 -4.07 -2.36 3.19
N VAL A 21 -4.03 -3.48 2.49
CA VAL A 21 -2.86 -4.03 1.81
C VAL A 21 -3.11 -3.84 0.32
N ASP A 22 -2.14 -3.25 -0.38
CA ASP A 22 -2.17 -3.07 -1.83
C ASP A 22 -0.93 -3.63 -2.54
N SER A 23 0.06 -4.12 -1.79
CA SER A 23 1.28 -4.71 -2.33
C SER A 23 1.56 -6.08 -1.72
N PHE A 24 2.03 -7.00 -2.55
CA PHE A 24 2.56 -8.28 -2.11
C PHE A 24 3.81 -8.66 -2.90
N ASN A 25 4.76 -9.30 -2.23
CA ASN A 25 5.95 -9.88 -2.83
C ASN A 25 5.98 -11.37 -2.49
N VAL A 26 6.17 -12.21 -3.51
CA VAL A 26 6.24 -13.66 -3.36
C VAL A 26 7.61 -14.14 -3.82
N SER A 27 8.28 -14.91 -2.98
CA SER A 27 9.56 -15.53 -3.31
C SER A 27 9.61 -16.99 -2.88
N GLY A 28 10.29 -17.83 -3.68
CA GLY A 28 10.61 -19.20 -3.31
C GLY A 28 11.92 -19.24 -2.53
N ILE A 29 11.93 -19.97 -1.41
CA ILE A 29 13.10 -20.13 -0.56
C ILE A 29 13.35 -21.62 -0.34
N GLN A 30 14.57 -22.08 -0.63
CA GLN A 30 15.00 -23.42 -0.26
C GLN A 30 15.63 -23.38 1.13
N THR A 31 15.08 -24.13 2.08
CA THR A 31 15.61 -24.25 3.43
C THR A 31 16.06 -25.69 3.70
N GLY A 32 16.82 -25.93 4.78
CA GLY A 32 17.16 -27.30 5.21
C GLY A 32 15.94 -28.15 5.56
N ALA A 33 14.78 -27.52 5.82
CA ALA A 33 13.49 -28.17 6.05
C ALA A 33 12.64 -28.30 4.76
N GLY A 34 13.22 -28.05 3.59
CA GLY A 34 12.54 -28.11 2.28
C GLY A 34 12.19 -26.75 1.68
N ALA A 35 11.47 -26.81 0.55
CA ALA A 35 11.02 -25.64 -0.20
C ALA A 35 9.87 -24.92 0.51
N LYS A 36 9.98 -23.61 0.63
CA LYS A 36 8.97 -22.72 1.22
C LYS A 36 8.70 -21.54 0.28
N ILE A 37 7.49 -21.00 0.38
CA ILE A 37 7.07 -19.77 -0.26
C ILE A 37 7.03 -18.69 0.82
N SER A 38 7.78 -17.60 0.62
CA SER A 38 7.69 -16.41 1.43
C SER A 38 6.75 -15.42 0.76
N ILE A 39 5.76 -14.95 1.51
CA ILE A 39 4.81 -13.93 1.08
C ILE A 39 4.96 -12.74 2.02
N ILE A 40 5.43 -11.61 1.48
CA ILE A 40 5.45 -10.35 2.20
C ILE A 40 4.26 -9.54 1.72
N VAL A 41 3.42 -9.14 2.65
CA VAL A 41 2.17 -8.44 2.42
C VAL A 41 2.29 -7.06 3.05
N GLY A 42 2.03 -6.01 2.29
CA GLY A 42 2.25 -4.66 2.76
C GLY A 42 1.52 -3.60 1.97
N ARG A 43 1.90 -2.36 2.26
CA ARG A 43 1.33 -1.16 1.65
C ARG A 43 2.43 -0.19 1.27
N ASP A 44 2.31 0.38 0.09
CA ASP A 44 3.15 1.50 -0.31
C ASP A 44 2.51 2.81 0.15
N LEU A 45 3.28 3.62 0.88
CA LEU A 45 2.85 4.87 1.50
C LEU A 45 3.67 6.02 0.96
N ILE A 46 2.98 7.11 0.60
CA ILE A 46 3.59 8.40 0.32
C ILE A 46 3.23 9.32 1.49
N SER A 47 4.24 9.74 2.24
CA SER A 47 4.10 10.74 3.29
C SER A 47 4.69 12.05 2.81
N VAL A 48 3.85 13.09 2.74
CA VAL A 48 4.30 14.46 2.53
C VAL A 48 4.67 15.03 3.90
N ARG A 49 5.93 15.43 4.08
CA ARG A 49 6.39 16.02 5.34
C ARG A 49 5.97 17.47 5.47
N GLN A 50 6.13 18.22 4.38
CA GLN A 50 5.86 19.64 4.36
C GLN A 50 5.56 20.13 2.96
N GLU A 51 4.82 21.24 2.93
CA GLU A 51 4.55 22.05 1.76
C GLU A 51 5.37 23.34 1.86
N THR A 52 5.91 23.82 0.74
CA THR A 52 6.63 25.10 0.65
C THR A 52 5.72 26.14 0.02
N LEU A 53 5.55 27.27 0.69
CA LEU A 53 4.80 28.41 0.18
C LEU A 53 5.71 29.26 -0.71
N ILE A 54 5.34 29.36 -1.98
CA ILE A 54 6.06 30.12 -3.00
C ILE A 54 5.22 31.35 -3.37
N SER A 55 5.81 32.53 -3.28
CA SER A 55 5.16 33.79 -3.65
C SER A 55 4.92 33.87 -5.16
N ASP A 56 3.70 34.20 -5.58
CA ASP A 56 3.33 34.34 -6.99
C ASP A 56 2.95 35.79 -7.38
N GLY A 57 3.23 36.75 -6.49
CA GLY A 57 2.92 38.16 -6.69
C GLY A 57 1.49 38.58 -6.34
N ALA A 58 0.54 37.63 -6.25
CA ALA A 58 -0.83 37.86 -5.77
C ALA A 58 -1.09 37.25 -4.39
N GLY A 59 -0.23 36.34 -3.94
CA GLY A 59 -0.27 35.68 -2.64
C GLY A 59 0.81 34.62 -2.55
N PHE A 60 0.44 33.46 -2.01
CA PHE A 60 1.30 32.28 -1.94
C PHE A 60 0.61 31.09 -2.59
N ARG A 61 1.32 30.35 -3.43
CA ARG A 61 0.94 28.99 -3.83
C ARG A 61 1.68 27.98 -2.96
N SER A 62 1.01 26.87 -2.67
CA SER A 62 1.66 25.74 -2.00
C SER A 62 2.24 24.77 -3.03
N GLU A 63 3.48 24.33 -2.82
CA GLU A 63 4.15 23.33 -3.63
C GLU A 63 4.85 22.29 -2.73
N VAL A 64 4.66 21.01 -3.03
CA VAL A 64 5.40 19.92 -2.38
C VAL A 64 6.66 19.66 -3.19
N LEU A 65 7.82 19.87 -2.57
CA LEU A 65 9.10 19.58 -3.21
C LEU A 65 9.41 18.08 -3.17
N PRO A 66 10.12 17.51 -4.16
CA PRO A 66 10.41 16.07 -4.20
C PRO A 66 11.13 15.53 -2.95
N GLU A 67 12.01 16.33 -2.33
CA GLU A 67 12.71 15.96 -1.09
C GLU A 67 11.80 15.87 0.14
N ASP A 68 10.61 16.47 0.07
CA ASP A 68 9.61 16.48 1.13
C ASP A 68 8.58 15.34 0.99
N MET A 69 8.71 14.54 -0.08
CA MET A 69 7.97 13.31 -0.28
C MET A 69 8.78 12.09 0.19
N ILE A 70 8.20 11.32 1.11
CA ILE A 70 8.79 10.07 1.58
C ILE A 70 7.95 8.91 1.08
N LEU A 71 8.55 8.11 0.21
CA LEU A 71 8.03 6.81 -0.16
C LEU A 71 8.52 5.78 0.85
N SER A 72 7.59 5.06 1.45
CA SER A 72 7.89 4.00 2.41
C SER A 72 6.99 2.81 2.17
N ARG A 73 7.48 1.61 2.51
CA ARG A 73 6.66 0.40 2.50
C ARG A 73 6.36 -0.01 3.94
N HIS A 74 5.07 -0.09 4.25
CA HIS A 74 4.61 -0.65 5.52
C HIS A 74 4.37 -2.15 5.34
N ILE A 75 5.13 -2.99 6.03
CA ILE A 75 4.95 -4.44 6.00
C ILE A 75 3.90 -4.81 7.05
N VAL A 76 2.78 -5.37 6.59
CA VAL A 76 1.66 -5.79 7.45
C VAL A 76 1.86 -7.23 7.91
N ALA A 77 2.32 -8.10 7.01
CA ALA A 77 2.58 -9.50 7.33
C ALA A 77 3.75 -10.06 6.52
N ASN A 78 4.46 -11.02 7.11
CA ASN A 78 5.45 -11.84 6.42
C ASN A 78 5.18 -13.30 6.77
N LEU A 79 4.80 -14.08 5.76
CA LEU A 79 4.40 -15.47 5.90
C LEU A 79 5.42 -16.36 5.21
N SER A 80 5.86 -17.42 5.89
CA SER A 80 6.67 -18.48 5.30
C SER A 80 5.86 -19.77 5.31
N ILE A 81 5.45 -20.22 4.13
CA ILE A 81 4.49 -21.31 3.94
C ILE A 81 5.21 -22.47 3.24
N PRO A 82 5.13 -23.72 3.73
CA PRO A 82 5.63 -24.88 2.98
C PRO A 82 4.97 -24.97 1.60
N LEU A 83 5.71 -25.46 0.60
CA LEU A 83 5.23 -25.49 -0.79
C LEU A 83 3.85 -26.16 -0.96
N GLU A 84 3.60 -27.27 -0.25
CA GLU A 84 2.32 -27.98 -0.34
C GLU A 84 1.15 -27.13 0.17
N ASN A 85 1.32 -26.43 1.29
CA ASN A 85 0.31 -25.53 1.83
C ASN A 85 0.10 -24.31 0.92
N ALA A 86 1.16 -23.83 0.25
CA ALA A 86 1.05 -22.74 -0.72
C ALA A 86 0.20 -23.14 -1.94
N LYS A 87 0.31 -24.38 -2.41
CA LYS A 87 -0.57 -24.91 -3.49
C LYS A 87 -2.04 -24.92 -3.06
N SER A 88 -2.33 -25.40 -1.84
CA SER A 88 -3.70 -25.38 -1.30
C SER A 88 -4.24 -23.96 -1.16
N LEU A 89 -3.41 -23.01 -0.73
CA LEU A 89 -3.78 -21.59 -0.65
C LEU A 89 -4.14 -21.01 -2.02
N ILE A 90 -3.36 -21.31 -3.07
CA ILE A 90 -3.65 -20.86 -4.44
C ILE A 90 -5.03 -21.35 -4.89
N GLN A 91 -5.34 -22.63 -4.67
CA GLN A 91 -6.62 -23.20 -5.09
C GLN A 91 -7.81 -22.58 -4.33
N ALA A 92 -7.67 -22.39 -3.02
CA ALA A 92 -8.68 -21.73 -2.21
C ALA A 92 -8.94 -20.29 -2.66
N LEU A 93 -7.88 -19.52 -2.94
CA LEU A 93 -7.97 -18.15 -3.45
C LEU A 93 -8.64 -18.09 -4.81
N GLN A 94 -8.23 -18.95 -5.76
CA GLN A 94 -8.86 -19.01 -7.08
C GLN A 94 -10.36 -19.31 -6.98
N THR A 95 -10.75 -20.25 -6.12
CA THR A 95 -12.15 -20.60 -5.90
C THR A 95 -12.94 -19.40 -5.36
N ALA A 96 -12.40 -18.70 -4.36
CA ALA A 96 -13.03 -17.52 -3.79
C ALA A 96 -13.19 -16.38 -4.81
N VAL A 97 -12.16 -16.12 -5.62
CA VAL A 97 -12.21 -15.10 -6.69
C VAL A 97 -13.31 -15.43 -7.69
N SER A 98 -13.34 -16.66 -8.20
CA SER A 98 -14.36 -17.07 -9.18
C SER A 98 -15.79 -16.96 -8.63
N GLN A 99 -16.00 -17.20 -7.33
CA GLN A 99 -17.31 -17.03 -6.70
C GLN A 99 -17.75 -15.56 -6.67
N VAL A 100 -16.83 -14.65 -6.35
CA VAL A 100 -17.11 -13.20 -6.34
C VAL A 100 -17.39 -12.69 -7.74
N GLU A 101 -16.57 -13.04 -8.72
CA GLU A 101 -16.76 -12.65 -10.13
C GLU A 101 -18.10 -13.16 -10.68
N ALA A 102 -18.48 -14.39 -10.36
CA ALA A 102 -19.77 -14.95 -10.77
C ALA A 102 -20.96 -14.18 -10.15
N ALA A 103 -20.85 -13.79 -8.87
CA ALA A 103 -21.88 -12.99 -8.20
C ALA A 103 -22.02 -11.60 -8.82
N GLU A 104 -20.91 -10.92 -9.11
CA GLU A 104 -20.91 -9.62 -9.78
C GLU A 104 -21.53 -9.69 -11.18
N ALA A 105 -21.21 -10.73 -11.95
CA ALA A 105 -21.78 -10.95 -13.28
C ALA A 105 -23.30 -11.17 -13.25
N MET A 106 -23.82 -11.83 -12.21
CA MET A 106 -25.27 -11.99 -12.01
C MET A 106 -25.95 -10.67 -11.64
N HIS A 107 -25.34 -9.87 -10.75
CA HIS A 107 -25.87 -8.56 -10.37
C HIS A 107 -25.86 -7.54 -11.53
N ALA A 108 -24.87 -7.60 -12.42
CA ALA A 108 -24.78 -6.74 -13.59
C ALA A 108 -25.85 -7.04 -14.66
N ARG A 109 -26.36 -8.28 -14.72
CA ARG A 109 -27.39 -8.70 -15.69
C ARG A 109 -28.83 -8.44 -15.22
N GLY A 110 -29.02 -8.12 -13.94
CA GLY A 110 -30.32 -7.80 -13.35
C GLY A 110 -30.68 -6.31 -13.36
N ARG A 111 -29.84 -5.46 -13.95
CA ARG A 111 -30.08 -4.03 -14.22
C ARG A 111 -30.23 -3.82 -15.71
#